data_AF-A0A7W2TXH1-F1
#
_entry.id   AF-A0A7W2TXH1-F1
#
_cell.length_a   1.000
_cell.length_b   1.000
_cell.length_c   1.000
_cell.angle_alpha   90.00
_cell.angle_beta   90.00
_cell.angle_gamma   90.00
#
_symmetry.space_group_name_H-M   'P 1'
#
loop_
_entity.id
_entity.type
_entity.pdbx_description
1 polymer ?
#
loop_
_entity_poly.entity_id
_entity_poly.type
_entity_poly.pdbx_seq_one_letter_code
_entity_poly.pdbx_strand_id
1 'polypeptide(L)'
;MSGTASISSAGATRTHYLATSSRGLVGRLCLWSLIGAFSLLALHSAHAQVPCCMDPEDRIEESIEEGVTEDLEESAEEEIEQSIEDSVAGAAEENIEDNIEQEIEASLEENVQESVEKNVEKVVESALEDSVESDVESAVEESVEQVVESSVEDSVEGSLEVAIEDSVEGSVEDSVEDTLEQSVESDLEDALQDSVEVALEESVEETLEQSVEQGLEGDVERDVEAEIAAAIEDRLESEIDEIIDEIENKFEIDETRIHTAQWLVMAEPEAFEELAKRGYLFDKVTELPGMGLRLAEVAAPSSFKISEVRQGVVDVVGTDRADVDLNHFYTAGSPISHTVEGVQPRNAVPFPADVDELSLRIGMIDSQVDTSHPALASSQISAESFVGIGEDLPSFHGTAIASILVASGADYQGLAPRAQLYAAGVFEQDSERGEVASTVSLVRALDWLVSSGVDVVNLSLAGPANRLLETALNRAAQRGVLILAAAGNGGPAARPMYPAAYSSVVAVTAVDTRGRIFRLANRGDYLDLAAPGVGLLHAKSGGGYATSSGTSFAVPFATTAAARLRLLQPEDDVLESLYRSAEDLGPPGWDEIYGYGLLRPMPLLTSDK
;
A
#
# COMPACT_ATOMS: atom_id res chain seq x y z
N MET A 1 -73.72 9.74 -5.09
CA MET A 1 -73.42 10.95 -4.29
C MET A 1 -72.08 11.47 -4.82
N SER A 2 -72.04 12.20 -5.94
CA SER A 2 -72.27 13.65 -6.09
C SER A 2 -71.49 14.48 -5.04
N GLY A 3 -70.57 15.38 -5.38
CA GLY A 3 -70.25 15.88 -6.71
C GLY A 3 -69.03 16.79 -6.76
N THR A 4 -68.60 16.95 -8.00
CA THR A 4 -67.78 18.03 -8.57
C THR A 4 -68.50 19.38 -8.49
N ALA A 5 -67.77 20.48 -8.31
CA ALA A 5 -68.19 21.79 -8.82
C ALA A 5 -66.99 22.74 -9.02
N SER A 6 -66.80 23.09 -10.29
CA SER A 6 -66.05 24.20 -10.85
C SER A 6 -66.89 25.49 -10.85
N ILE A 7 -66.27 26.60 -11.33
CA ILE A 7 -66.81 27.90 -11.84
C ILE A 7 -66.26 29.10 -11.02
N SER A 8 -65.27 29.88 -11.52
CA SER A 8 -65.38 31.11 -12.39
C SER A 8 -66.24 32.23 -11.78
N SER A 9 -65.98 33.54 -11.84
CA SER A 9 -65.02 34.39 -12.53
C SER A 9 -65.21 35.85 -12.03
N ALA A 10 -64.25 36.72 -12.36
CA ALA A 10 -64.30 38.20 -12.46
C ALA A 10 -64.38 39.04 -11.15
N GLY A 11 -63.57 40.09 -10.96
CA GLY A 11 -62.54 40.67 -11.81
C GLY A 11 -61.95 42.00 -11.27
N ALA A 12 -60.88 42.43 -11.94
CA ALA A 12 -60.34 43.80 -12.07
C ALA A 12 -59.57 44.39 -10.85
N THR A 13 -58.40 45.06 -10.96
CA THR A 13 -57.71 45.68 -12.11
C THR A 13 -56.28 46.15 -11.72
N ARG A 14 -55.44 46.34 -12.75
CA ARG A 14 -54.23 47.20 -12.94
C ARG A 14 -52.83 46.57 -12.73
N THR A 15 -52.15 46.14 -13.82
CA THR A 15 -51.22 46.86 -14.77
C THR A 15 -49.84 47.16 -14.16
N HIS A 16 -48.70 46.80 -14.77
CA HIS A 16 -48.31 46.84 -16.20
C HIS A 16 -47.34 45.70 -16.60
N TYR A 17 -47.37 45.36 -17.90
CA TYR A 17 -46.48 44.45 -18.62
C TYR A 17 -46.14 45.08 -20.00
N LEU A 18 -45.13 44.49 -20.67
CA LEU A 18 -44.70 44.59 -22.10
C LEU A 18 -43.53 45.56 -22.37
N ALA A 19 -42.55 45.28 -23.24
CA ALA A 19 -42.38 44.24 -24.28
C ALA A 19 -40.88 44.16 -24.70
N THR A 20 -40.30 42.97 -24.90
CA THR A 20 -39.93 42.27 -26.17
C THR A 20 -39.00 42.97 -27.17
N SER A 21 -38.01 42.19 -27.62
CA SER A 21 -36.99 42.45 -28.64
C SER A 21 -37.53 42.66 -30.07
N SER A 22 -36.87 43.50 -30.88
CA SER A 22 -36.44 43.13 -32.26
C SER A 22 -35.64 44.25 -32.97
N ARG A 23 -34.55 43.83 -33.64
CA ARG A 23 -33.94 44.30 -34.91
C ARG A 23 -33.82 45.82 -35.20
N GLY A 24 -32.61 46.25 -35.56
CA GLY A 24 -32.45 47.43 -36.44
C GLY A 24 -31.09 48.10 -36.47
N LEU A 25 -30.31 47.73 -37.48
CA LEU A 25 -29.17 48.41 -38.10
C LEU A 25 -29.29 49.95 -38.21
N VAL A 26 -28.12 50.61 -38.33
CA VAL A 26 -27.85 51.97 -38.91
C VAL A 26 -27.77 53.17 -37.93
N GLY A 27 -26.53 53.64 -37.70
CA GLY A 27 -26.10 54.90 -38.34
C GLY A 27 -25.79 56.14 -37.49
N ARG A 28 -24.55 56.60 -37.69
CA ARG A 28 -24.02 57.98 -37.67
C ARG A 28 -23.61 58.58 -36.31
N LEU A 29 -22.32 58.84 -36.09
CA LEU A 29 -21.49 59.93 -36.66
C LEU A 29 -22.02 61.34 -36.38
N CYS A 30 -21.26 62.12 -35.62
CA CYS A 30 -20.52 63.31 -36.08
C CYS A 30 -19.67 63.86 -34.90
N LEU A 31 -18.33 63.93 -34.93
CA LEU A 31 -17.39 64.65 -35.80
C LEU A 31 -17.25 66.15 -35.42
N TRP A 32 -16.00 66.59 -35.21
CA TRP A 32 -15.32 67.82 -35.69
C TRP A 32 -14.18 68.20 -34.72
N SER A 33 -12.97 68.60 -35.10
CA SER A 33 -12.31 68.76 -36.41
C SER A 33 -10.80 69.00 -36.16
N LEU A 34 -9.97 68.55 -37.09
CA LEU A 34 -8.59 68.97 -37.32
C LEU A 34 -8.47 70.50 -37.56
N ILE A 35 -7.33 71.10 -37.18
CA ILE A 35 -6.35 71.82 -38.05
C ILE A 35 -5.36 72.64 -37.21
N GLY A 36 -4.06 72.41 -37.43
CA GLY A 36 -3.04 73.49 -37.53
C GLY A 36 -2.00 73.61 -36.41
N ALA A 37 -0.73 73.29 -36.68
CA ALA A 37 0.30 74.29 -37.04
C ALA A 37 1.73 73.71 -37.01
N PHE A 38 2.43 74.00 -38.10
CA PHE A 38 3.86 73.87 -38.37
C PHE A 38 4.78 74.71 -37.43
N SER A 39 6.05 74.29 -37.34
CA SER A 39 7.33 75.00 -37.02
C SER A 39 8.05 74.41 -35.80
N LEU A 40 9.36 74.13 -35.73
CA LEU A 40 10.55 74.76 -36.32
C LEU A 40 11.77 73.79 -36.37
N LEU A 41 12.53 73.90 -37.47
CA LEU A 41 13.98 73.72 -37.70
C LEU A 41 14.92 73.23 -36.57
N ALA A 42 15.83 72.31 -36.94
CA ALA A 42 17.28 72.60 -36.99
C ALA A 42 18.03 71.67 -37.97
N LEU A 43 18.56 72.27 -39.03
CA LEU A 43 19.59 71.68 -39.92
C LEU A 43 20.85 71.33 -39.13
N HIS A 44 21.49 70.21 -39.45
CA HIS A 44 22.95 70.14 -39.58
C HIS A 44 23.31 69.46 -40.90
N SER A 45 24.29 70.05 -41.58
CA SER A 45 24.73 69.76 -42.93
C SER A 45 26.12 69.13 -42.88
N ALA A 46 26.38 68.11 -43.69
CA ALA A 46 27.60 68.02 -44.50
C ALA A 46 27.66 66.75 -45.38
N HIS A 47 27.60 66.99 -46.69
CA HIS A 47 28.50 66.50 -47.74
C HIS A 47 28.86 65.01 -47.84
N ALA A 48 28.26 64.33 -48.83
CA ALA A 48 29.00 63.40 -49.68
C ALA A 48 28.44 63.40 -51.12
N GLN A 49 29.36 63.42 -52.08
CA GLN A 49 29.14 63.58 -53.52
C GLN A 49 28.45 62.36 -54.17
N VAL A 50 27.52 62.64 -55.08
CA VAL A 50 26.96 61.67 -56.03
C VAL A 50 27.72 61.76 -57.36
N PRO A 51 28.11 60.63 -57.97
CA PRO A 51 28.16 60.50 -59.42
C PRO A 51 26.91 59.76 -59.93
N CYS A 52 26.37 60.29 -61.01
CA CYS A 52 25.09 59.95 -61.64
C CYS A 52 24.99 58.50 -62.14
N CYS A 53 23.78 57.93 -62.02
CA CYS A 53 22.95 57.40 -63.11
C CYS A 53 21.99 56.33 -62.56
N MET A 54 20.79 56.70 -62.09
CA MET A 54 19.64 55.80 -61.91
C MET A 54 18.34 56.62 -61.74
N ASP A 55 17.23 56.04 -62.19
CA ASP A 55 15.91 56.66 -62.38
C ASP A 55 15.27 57.18 -61.06
N PRO A 56 14.43 58.25 -61.07
CA PRO A 56 13.85 58.83 -59.85
C PRO A 56 12.69 58.04 -59.23
N GLU A 57 12.10 57.09 -59.95
CA GLU A 57 10.91 56.35 -59.49
C GLU A 57 11.27 55.17 -58.58
N ASP A 58 12.43 54.52 -58.77
CA ASP A 58 12.89 53.39 -57.94
C ASP A 58 13.44 53.81 -56.56
N ARG A 59 13.75 55.10 -56.34
CA ARG A 59 14.31 55.59 -55.06
C ARG A 59 13.25 55.92 -54.01
N ILE A 60 11.99 56.01 -54.39
CA ILE A 60 10.91 56.40 -53.48
C ILE A 60 10.21 55.14 -52.93
N GLU A 61 10.16 54.04 -53.69
CA GLU A 61 9.55 52.79 -53.21
C GLU A 61 10.42 52.07 -52.17
N GLU A 62 11.73 51.95 -52.38
CA GLU A 62 12.62 51.22 -51.44
C GLU A 62 12.82 51.97 -50.10
N SER A 63 12.88 53.31 -50.12
CA SER A 63 13.03 54.11 -48.88
C SER A 63 11.74 54.29 -48.08
N ILE A 64 10.57 54.02 -48.68
CA ILE A 64 9.28 54.06 -47.98
C ILE A 64 8.92 52.66 -47.46
N GLU A 65 9.29 51.58 -48.17
CA GLU A 65 9.04 50.22 -47.67
C GLU A 65 9.93 49.82 -46.49
N GLU A 66 11.23 50.15 -46.46
CA GLU A 66 12.09 49.78 -45.31
C GLU A 66 11.88 50.68 -44.08
N GLY A 67 11.70 52.00 -44.26
CA GLY A 67 11.59 52.92 -43.11
C GLY A 67 10.21 52.98 -42.45
N VAL A 68 9.15 52.62 -43.16
CA VAL A 68 7.77 52.68 -42.61
C VAL A 68 7.36 51.34 -42.00
N THR A 69 8.01 50.22 -42.36
CA THR A 69 7.69 48.90 -41.80
C THR A 69 8.42 48.63 -40.48
N GLU A 70 9.72 48.96 -40.36
CA GLU A 70 10.45 48.78 -39.09
C GLU A 70 9.98 49.76 -38.00
N ASP A 71 9.85 51.06 -38.30
CA ASP A 71 9.50 52.07 -37.28
C ASP A 71 8.04 51.98 -36.79
N LEU A 72 7.11 51.43 -37.60
CA LEU A 72 5.70 51.26 -37.19
C LEU A 72 5.43 49.93 -36.51
N GLU A 73 6.18 48.86 -36.80
CA GLU A 73 6.00 47.57 -36.10
C GLU A 73 6.62 47.62 -34.70
N GLU A 74 7.83 48.18 -34.55
CA GLU A 74 8.49 48.27 -33.23
C GLU A 74 7.75 49.22 -32.28
N SER A 75 7.29 50.38 -32.77
CA SER A 75 6.57 51.34 -31.94
C SER A 75 5.13 50.90 -31.61
N ALA A 76 4.50 50.07 -32.44
CA ALA A 76 3.15 49.55 -32.16
C ALA A 76 3.19 48.33 -31.23
N GLU A 77 4.21 47.47 -31.34
CA GLU A 77 4.38 46.35 -30.41
C GLU A 77 4.72 46.84 -29.01
N GLU A 78 5.64 47.80 -28.84
CA GLU A 78 5.98 48.32 -27.51
C GLU A 78 4.80 49.03 -26.82
N GLU A 79 4.02 49.85 -27.54
CA GLU A 79 2.85 50.53 -26.92
C GLU A 79 1.71 49.57 -26.58
N ILE A 80 1.52 48.50 -27.37
CA ILE A 80 0.45 47.51 -27.12
C ILE A 80 0.87 46.56 -25.99
N GLU A 81 2.12 46.10 -25.97
CA GLU A 81 2.63 45.19 -24.95
C GLU A 81 2.63 45.86 -23.57
N GLN A 82 3.07 47.11 -23.48
CA GLN A 82 3.06 47.88 -22.24
C GLN A 82 1.63 48.21 -21.77
N SER A 83 0.71 48.51 -22.70
CA SER A 83 -0.69 48.75 -22.34
C SER A 83 -1.42 47.48 -21.86
N ILE A 84 -1.05 46.30 -22.37
CA ILE A 84 -1.63 45.02 -21.96
C ILE A 84 -1.05 44.57 -20.62
N GLU A 85 0.27 44.70 -20.41
CA GLU A 85 0.90 44.41 -19.11
C GLU A 85 0.29 45.28 -18.01
N ASP A 86 0.23 46.60 -18.19
CA ASP A 86 -0.28 47.50 -17.15
C ASP A 86 -1.78 47.31 -16.87
N SER A 87 -2.58 46.93 -17.88
CA SER A 87 -4.03 46.76 -17.72
C SER A 87 -4.44 45.37 -17.24
N VAL A 88 -3.72 44.32 -17.63
CA VAL A 88 -4.06 42.92 -17.33
C VAL A 88 -3.33 42.43 -16.08
N ALA A 89 -2.04 42.76 -15.91
CA ALA A 89 -1.30 42.33 -14.72
C ALA A 89 -1.81 43.07 -13.48
N GLY A 90 -1.96 44.40 -13.54
CA GLY A 90 -2.45 45.18 -12.42
C GLY A 90 -3.89 44.83 -12.00
N ALA A 91 -4.79 44.61 -12.96
CA ALA A 91 -6.18 44.28 -12.66
C ALA A 91 -6.39 42.80 -12.25
N ALA A 92 -5.54 41.88 -12.70
CA ALA A 92 -5.62 40.47 -12.32
C ALA A 92 -4.94 40.20 -10.98
N GLU A 93 -3.77 40.77 -10.70
CA GLU A 93 -3.07 40.55 -9.44
C GLU A 93 -3.84 41.18 -8.27
N GLU A 94 -4.27 42.45 -8.38
CA GLU A 94 -4.95 43.14 -7.28
C GLU A 94 -6.35 42.57 -6.99
N ASN A 95 -7.08 42.05 -7.99
CA ASN A 95 -8.41 41.45 -7.75
C ASN A 95 -8.36 39.97 -7.34
N ILE A 96 -7.30 39.24 -7.68
CA ILE A 96 -7.18 37.82 -7.35
C ILE A 96 -6.55 37.65 -5.97
N GLU A 97 -5.50 38.40 -5.62
CA GLU A 97 -4.90 38.32 -4.28
C GLU A 97 -5.89 38.81 -3.21
N ASP A 98 -6.50 39.99 -3.38
CA ASP A 98 -7.35 40.57 -2.34
C ASP A 98 -8.66 39.77 -2.11
N ASN A 99 -9.26 39.18 -3.15
CA ASN A 99 -10.48 38.38 -2.98
C ASN A 99 -10.18 36.97 -2.46
N ILE A 100 -9.07 36.36 -2.89
CA ILE A 100 -8.69 35.03 -2.40
C ILE A 100 -8.24 35.11 -0.95
N GLU A 101 -7.44 36.10 -0.56
CA GLU A 101 -7.02 36.26 0.84
C GLU A 101 -8.22 36.54 1.74
N GLN A 102 -9.13 37.46 1.38
CA GLN A 102 -10.27 37.76 2.25
C GLN A 102 -11.32 36.65 2.36
N GLU A 103 -11.66 35.95 1.27
CA GLU A 103 -12.67 34.89 1.34
C GLU A 103 -12.12 33.58 1.91
N ILE A 104 -10.86 33.23 1.62
CA ILE A 104 -10.28 31.98 2.09
C ILE A 104 -9.81 32.11 3.55
N GLU A 105 -9.17 33.21 3.94
CA GLU A 105 -8.64 33.36 5.30
C GLU A 105 -9.79 33.49 6.32
N ALA A 106 -10.85 34.25 6.00
CA ALA A 106 -12.02 34.34 6.86
C ALA A 106 -12.79 33.01 6.96
N SER A 107 -12.87 32.23 5.88
CA SER A 107 -13.59 30.96 5.88
C SER A 107 -12.78 29.81 6.50
N LEU A 108 -11.45 29.82 6.38
CA LEU A 108 -10.58 28.84 7.04
C LEU A 108 -10.43 29.12 8.54
N GLU A 109 -10.23 30.36 8.96
CA GLU A 109 -10.06 30.65 10.40
C GLU A 109 -11.34 30.35 11.19
N GLU A 110 -12.52 30.72 10.69
CA GLU A 110 -13.77 30.51 11.43
C GLU A 110 -14.17 29.01 11.46
N ASN A 111 -14.00 28.28 10.36
CA ASN A 111 -14.45 26.88 10.29
C ASN A 111 -13.42 25.86 10.80
N VAL A 112 -12.12 26.09 10.58
CA VAL A 112 -11.07 25.15 11.00
C VAL A 112 -10.76 25.34 12.47
N GLN A 113 -10.69 26.57 12.98
CA GLN A 113 -10.36 26.78 14.38
C GLN A 113 -11.49 26.30 15.32
N GLU A 114 -12.76 26.62 15.00
CA GLU A 114 -13.89 26.20 15.84
C GLU A 114 -14.17 24.68 15.77
N SER A 115 -13.93 24.05 14.60
CA SER A 115 -14.12 22.60 14.44
C SER A 115 -12.96 21.79 14.98
N VAL A 116 -11.72 22.28 14.88
CA VAL A 116 -10.54 21.54 15.35
C VAL A 116 -10.39 21.69 16.87
N GLU A 117 -10.50 22.88 17.45
CA GLU A 117 -10.40 23.01 18.92
C GLU A 117 -11.51 22.25 19.63
N LYS A 118 -12.76 22.37 19.16
CA LYS A 118 -13.91 21.74 19.83
C LYS A 118 -13.97 20.22 19.68
N ASN A 119 -13.46 19.67 18.58
CA ASN A 119 -13.45 18.22 18.37
C ASN A 119 -12.17 17.58 18.93
N VAL A 120 -11.03 18.25 18.85
CA VAL A 120 -9.77 17.73 19.43
C VAL A 120 -9.83 17.78 20.94
N GLU A 121 -10.24 18.90 21.56
CA GLU A 121 -10.31 18.99 23.03
C GLU A 121 -11.31 17.98 23.61
N LYS A 122 -12.45 17.81 22.95
CA LYS A 122 -13.50 16.88 23.43
C LYS A 122 -13.15 15.41 23.22
N VAL A 123 -12.44 15.06 22.15
CA VAL A 123 -11.98 13.68 21.90
C VAL A 123 -10.76 13.34 22.74
N VAL A 124 -9.85 14.29 22.93
CA VAL A 124 -8.63 14.10 23.73
C VAL A 124 -8.97 14.01 25.22
N GLU A 125 -9.82 14.88 25.78
CA GLU A 125 -10.22 14.77 27.19
C GLU A 125 -11.07 13.51 27.45
N SER A 126 -12.05 13.18 26.60
CA SER A 126 -12.89 11.99 26.86
C SER A 126 -12.18 10.66 26.63
N ALA A 127 -11.20 10.59 25.71
CA ALA A 127 -10.51 9.33 25.41
C ALA A 127 -9.30 9.07 26.32
N LEU A 128 -8.63 10.11 26.82
CA LEU A 128 -7.47 9.95 27.71
C LEU A 128 -7.86 9.83 29.18
N GLU A 129 -8.93 10.47 29.65
CA GLU A 129 -9.36 10.28 31.05
C GLU A 129 -10.07 8.94 31.24
N ASP A 130 -10.93 8.50 30.32
CA ASP A 130 -11.67 7.23 30.50
C ASP A 130 -10.81 5.98 30.26
N SER A 131 -9.82 6.00 29.35
CA SER A 131 -8.99 4.80 29.08
C SER A 131 -7.77 4.65 29.97
N VAL A 132 -7.17 5.75 30.43
CA VAL A 132 -5.99 5.68 31.31
C VAL A 132 -6.40 5.41 32.75
N GLU A 133 -7.58 5.86 33.19
CA GLU A 133 -8.05 5.61 34.55
C GLU A 133 -8.69 4.22 34.71
N SER A 134 -9.41 3.68 33.71
CA SER A 134 -9.99 2.32 33.83
C SER A 134 -8.98 1.20 33.62
N ASP A 135 -8.06 1.34 32.67
CA ASP A 135 -7.21 0.21 32.24
C ASP A 135 -5.91 0.11 33.03
N VAL A 136 -5.44 1.21 33.63
CA VAL A 136 -4.24 1.21 34.49
C VAL A 136 -4.58 0.86 35.94
N GLU A 137 -5.70 1.31 36.50
CA GLU A 137 -6.08 0.90 37.88
C GLU A 137 -6.49 -0.58 37.92
N SER A 138 -7.28 -1.08 36.96
CA SER A 138 -7.74 -2.48 36.99
C SER A 138 -6.63 -3.49 36.69
N ALA A 139 -5.72 -3.21 35.75
CA ALA A 139 -4.64 -4.13 35.42
C ALA A 139 -3.51 -4.17 36.48
N VAL A 140 -3.26 -3.05 37.18
CA VAL A 140 -2.21 -2.95 38.20
C VAL A 140 -2.72 -3.42 39.57
N GLU A 141 -3.98 -3.19 39.96
CA GLU A 141 -4.52 -3.73 41.21
C GLU A 141 -4.71 -5.25 41.15
N GLU A 142 -5.24 -5.81 40.06
CA GLU A 142 -5.50 -7.27 39.98
C GLU A 142 -4.22 -8.11 39.86
N SER A 143 -3.18 -7.59 39.20
CA SER A 143 -1.90 -8.28 39.03
C SER A 143 -1.00 -8.18 40.27
N VAL A 144 -1.12 -7.13 41.08
CA VAL A 144 -0.31 -6.93 42.29
C VAL A 144 -0.96 -7.58 43.51
N GLU A 145 -2.29 -7.62 43.63
CA GLU A 145 -2.96 -8.34 44.74
C GLU A 145 -2.82 -9.87 44.59
N GLN A 146 -2.91 -10.45 43.39
CA GLN A 146 -2.79 -11.91 43.22
C GLN A 146 -1.37 -12.47 43.47
N VAL A 147 -0.32 -11.69 43.20
CA VAL A 147 1.08 -12.14 43.37
C VAL A 147 1.60 -11.88 44.78
N VAL A 148 1.06 -10.88 45.50
CA VAL A 148 1.53 -10.53 46.85
C VAL A 148 0.77 -11.28 47.94
N GLU A 149 -0.52 -11.58 47.79
CA GLU A 149 -1.27 -12.30 48.84
C GLU A 149 -1.05 -13.83 48.80
N SER A 150 -0.88 -14.44 47.63
CA SER A 150 -0.75 -15.91 47.52
C SER A 150 0.63 -16.46 47.87
N SER A 151 1.69 -15.64 47.81
CA SER A 151 3.07 -16.12 48.01
C SER A 151 3.66 -15.79 49.39
N VAL A 152 3.08 -14.84 50.14
CA VAL A 152 3.63 -14.38 51.43
C VAL A 152 2.82 -14.89 52.63
N GLU A 153 1.51 -15.12 52.51
CA GLU A 153 0.71 -15.62 53.65
C GLU A 153 0.90 -17.13 53.91
N ASP A 154 1.01 -17.95 52.86
CA ASP A 154 1.15 -19.41 53.03
C ASP A 154 2.58 -19.87 53.45
N SER A 155 3.61 -19.05 53.22
CA SER A 155 5.00 -19.39 53.59
C SER A 155 5.44 -18.90 54.97
N VAL A 156 4.71 -17.95 55.59
CA VAL A 156 5.12 -17.34 56.86
C VAL A 156 4.22 -17.73 58.04
N GLU A 157 2.95 -18.08 57.82
CA GLU A 157 2.04 -18.38 58.94
C GLU A 157 2.05 -19.87 59.37
N GLY A 158 2.58 -20.78 58.55
CA GLY A 158 2.57 -22.22 58.85
C GLY A 158 3.76 -22.76 59.67
N SER A 159 4.87 -22.03 59.76
CA SER A 159 6.14 -22.58 60.28
C SER A 159 6.69 -21.90 61.54
N LEU A 160 6.11 -20.78 62.01
CA LEU A 160 6.71 -19.99 63.10
C LEU A 160 5.90 -19.93 64.41
N GLU A 161 4.61 -20.28 64.43
CA GLU A 161 3.81 -20.26 65.67
C GLU A 161 3.68 -21.60 66.41
N VAL A 162 4.16 -22.72 65.85
CA VAL A 162 4.01 -24.04 66.51
C VAL A 162 5.31 -24.58 67.15
N ALA A 163 6.46 -23.95 66.91
CA ALA A 163 7.74 -24.49 67.39
C ALA A 163 8.35 -23.77 68.62
N ILE A 164 7.82 -22.61 69.06
CA ILE A 164 8.52 -21.77 70.06
C ILE A 164 7.73 -21.54 71.37
N GLU A 165 6.40 -21.68 71.40
CA GLU A 165 5.68 -21.48 72.67
C GLU A 165 5.58 -22.73 73.56
N ASP A 166 5.66 -23.95 73.01
CA ASP A 166 5.57 -25.19 73.81
C ASP A 166 6.90 -25.72 74.37
N SER A 167 8.05 -25.10 74.04
CA SER A 167 9.37 -25.61 74.45
C SER A 167 10.12 -24.75 75.48
N VAL A 168 9.60 -23.59 75.90
CA VAL A 168 10.34 -22.68 76.80
C VAL A 168 9.59 -22.35 78.10
N GLU A 169 8.29 -22.63 78.23
CA GLU A 169 7.57 -22.38 79.49
C GLU A 169 7.35 -23.63 80.37
N GLY A 170 7.97 -24.77 80.01
CA GLY A 170 7.86 -26.03 80.77
C GLY A 170 9.11 -26.51 81.49
N SER A 171 10.26 -25.83 81.35
CA SER A 171 11.56 -26.41 81.78
C SER A 171 12.42 -25.50 82.68
N VAL A 172 11.91 -24.32 83.06
CA VAL A 172 12.64 -23.42 83.98
C VAL A 172 12.17 -23.56 85.43
N GLU A 173 11.01 -24.17 85.71
CA GLU A 173 10.56 -24.40 87.09
C GLU A 173 11.12 -25.67 87.77
N ASP A 174 11.74 -26.60 87.04
CA ASP A 174 12.40 -27.78 87.63
C ASP A 174 13.93 -27.63 87.80
N SER A 175 14.44 -26.38 87.73
CA SER A 175 15.83 -25.99 88.04
C SER A 175 16.27 -26.30 89.49
N VAL A 176 15.58 -27.18 90.22
CA VAL A 176 15.83 -27.42 91.64
C VAL A 176 15.92 -28.90 92.00
N GLU A 177 15.52 -29.84 91.17
CA GLU A 177 15.36 -31.22 91.64
C GLU A 177 15.92 -32.23 90.64
N ASP A 178 17.25 -32.22 90.47
CA ASP A 178 18.05 -33.25 91.12
C ASP A 178 19.47 -33.23 90.55
N THR A 179 20.49 -32.91 91.34
CA THR A 179 21.13 -33.91 92.21
C THR A 179 21.54 -35.22 91.48
N LEU A 180 21.75 -35.22 90.17
CA LEU A 180 22.26 -36.37 89.39
C LEU A 180 23.47 -36.03 88.53
N GLU A 181 24.10 -34.90 88.81
CA GLU A 181 25.42 -34.49 88.31
C GLU A 181 26.57 -35.34 88.92
N GLN A 182 26.38 -36.63 89.20
CA GLN A 182 27.41 -37.40 89.91
C GLN A 182 27.55 -38.90 89.62
N SER A 183 26.91 -39.51 88.60
CA SER A 183 27.01 -40.98 88.52
C SER A 183 26.99 -41.67 87.15
N VAL A 184 27.11 -40.96 86.02
CA VAL A 184 27.25 -41.61 84.70
C VAL A 184 28.13 -40.73 83.80
N GLU A 185 29.37 -40.39 84.17
CA GLU A 185 30.54 -41.28 84.17
C GLU A 185 30.61 -42.21 82.94
N SER A 186 31.46 -41.78 82.01
CA SER A 186 32.57 -42.53 81.39
C SER A 186 32.30 -43.68 80.43
N ASP A 187 31.09 -44.22 80.31
CA ASP A 187 30.95 -45.53 79.65
C ASP A 187 30.18 -45.53 78.31
N LEU A 188 29.75 -44.38 77.78
CA LEU A 188 28.93 -44.32 76.55
C LEU A 188 29.54 -43.54 75.36
N GLU A 189 30.60 -42.76 75.56
CA GLU A 189 31.19 -41.98 74.45
C GLU A 189 32.11 -42.81 73.54
N ASP A 190 32.75 -43.87 74.03
CA ASP A 190 33.73 -44.64 73.24
C ASP A 190 33.11 -45.76 72.36
N ALA A 191 31.80 -46.05 72.48
CA ALA A 191 31.17 -47.19 71.79
C ALA A 191 30.27 -46.82 70.60
N LEU A 192 29.90 -45.55 70.44
CA LEU A 192 28.94 -45.12 69.41
C LEU A 192 29.56 -44.41 68.20
N GLN A 193 30.83 -44.01 68.28
CA GLN A 193 31.43 -43.21 67.21
C GLN A 193 31.96 -44.04 66.01
N ASP A 194 32.29 -45.32 66.19
CA ASP A 194 32.90 -46.12 65.10
C ASP A 194 31.93 -47.01 64.31
N SER A 195 30.66 -47.16 64.74
CA SER A 195 29.74 -48.15 64.14
C SER A 195 28.57 -47.58 63.33
N VAL A 196 28.32 -46.25 63.40
CA VAL A 196 27.18 -45.62 62.71
C VAL A 196 27.61 -44.82 61.48
N GLU A 197 28.82 -44.24 61.47
CA GLU A 197 29.27 -43.37 60.38
C GLU A 197 29.61 -44.16 59.09
N VAL A 198 30.07 -45.40 59.20
CA VAL A 198 30.48 -46.21 58.03
C VAL A 198 29.31 -46.92 57.32
N ALA A 199 28.16 -47.12 57.99
CA ALA A 199 27.05 -47.89 57.42
C ALA A 199 25.98 -47.04 56.70
N LEU A 200 25.93 -45.73 56.97
CA LEU A 200 24.88 -44.84 56.47
C LEU A 200 25.26 -44.05 55.22
N GLU A 201 26.56 -43.79 54.98
CA GLU A 201 26.98 -43.05 53.79
C GLU A 201 27.06 -43.93 52.53
N GLU A 202 27.40 -45.22 52.65
CA GLU A 202 27.60 -46.07 51.45
C GLU A 202 26.30 -46.68 50.89
N SER A 203 25.18 -46.71 51.63
CA SER A 203 23.94 -47.41 51.20
C SER A 203 22.81 -46.50 50.72
N VAL A 204 22.83 -45.22 51.09
CA VAL A 204 21.75 -44.27 50.75
C VAL A 204 22.08 -43.49 49.48
N GLU A 205 23.35 -43.18 49.22
CA GLU A 205 23.76 -42.35 48.08
C GLU A 205 23.67 -43.13 46.75
N GLU A 206 24.08 -44.41 46.71
CA GLU A 206 24.11 -45.18 45.45
C GLU A 206 22.72 -45.65 44.98
N THR A 207 21.74 -45.77 45.89
CA THR A 207 20.40 -46.31 45.55
C THR A 207 19.36 -45.23 45.21
N LEU A 208 19.49 -44.02 45.79
CA LEU A 208 18.55 -42.93 45.51
C LEU A 208 18.86 -42.19 44.21
N GLU A 209 20.13 -41.94 43.88
CA GLU A 209 20.49 -41.22 42.65
C GLU A 209 20.15 -42.04 41.39
N GLN A 210 20.37 -43.36 41.43
CA GLN A 210 20.15 -44.20 40.24
C GLN A 210 18.66 -44.51 39.96
N SER A 211 17.79 -44.41 40.97
CA SER A 211 16.35 -44.70 40.83
C SER A 211 15.51 -43.46 40.48
N VAL A 212 15.98 -42.26 40.82
CA VAL A 212 15.27 -41.00 40.57
C VAL A 212 15.65 -40.41 39.20
N GLU A 213 16.92 -40.49 38.78
CA GLU A 213 17.35 -39.96 37.47
C GLU A 213 16.92 -40.82 36.27
N GLN A 214 16.71 -42.13 36.42
CA GLN A 214 16.32 -43.00 35.29
C GLN A 214 14.81 -43.15 35.09
N GLY A 215 13.97 -42.70 36.02
CA GLY A 215 12.53 -42.98 35.99
C GLY A 215 11.61 -41.78 35.77
N LEU A 216 12.07 -40.55 36.01
CA LEU A 216 11.18 -39.39 36.10
C LEU A 216 11.56 -38.20 35.19
N GLU A 217 12.83 -38.04 34.78
CA GLU A 217 13.24 -36.91 33.92
C GLU A 217 13.33 -37.26 32.43
N GLY A 218 13.47 -38.54 32.05
CA GLY A 218 13.66 -38.92 30.65
C GLY A 218 12.38 -39.05 29.81
N ASP A 219 11.34 -39.64 30.40
CA ASP A 219 10.15 -40.10 29.66
C ASP A 219 8.94 -39.15 29.84
N VAL A 220 8.87 -38.40 30.94
CA VAL A 220 7.77 -37.45 31.17
C VAL A 220 8.08 -36.11 30.53
N GLU A 221 9.31 -35.62 30.61
CA GLU A 221 9.67 -34.30 30.08
C GLU A 221 9.63 -34.27 28.55
N ARG A 222 10.13 -35.30 27.86
CA ARG A 222 10.11 -35.35 26.38
C ARG A 222 8.73 -35.50 25.75
N ASP A 223 7.88 -36.34 26.32
CA ASP A 223 6.55 -36.60 25.76
C ASP A 223 5.56 -35.49 26.12
N VAL A 224 5.68 -34.92 27.33
CA VAL A 224 4.85 -33.79 27.76
C VAL A 224 5.29 -32.50 27.09
N GLU A 225 6.60 -32.21 26.96
CA GLU A 225 7.04 -31.02 26.22
C GLU A 225 6.67 -31.10 24.73
N ALA A 226 6.77 -32.25 24.09
CA ALA A 226 6.42 -32.36 22.66
C ALA A 226 4.91 -32.23 22.40
N GLU A 227 4.05 -32.85 23.22
CA GLU A 227 2.60 -32.69 23.06
C GLU A 227 2.10 -31.32 23.53
N ILE A 228 2.65 -30.78 24.63
CA ILE A 228 2.27 -29.46 25.13
C ILE A 228 2.82 -28.36 24.22
N ALA A 229 4.06 -28.45 23.72
CA ALA A 229 4.58 -27.45 22.80
C ALA A 229 3.78 -27.41 21.51
N ALA A 230 3.46 -28.56 20.90
CA ALA A 230 2.63 -28.59 19.70
C ALA A 230 1.21 -28.05 19.96
N ALA A 231 0.57 -28.46 21.07
CA ALA A 231 -0.78 -28.00 21.41
C ALA A 231 -0.84 -26.53 21.86
N ILE A 232 0.24 -26.01 22.44
CA ILE A 232 0.37 -24.61 22.85
C ILE A 232 0.77 -23.73 21.67
N GLU A 233 1.66 -24.17 20.78
CA GLU A 233 2.00 -23.45 19.54
C GLU A 233 0.76 -23.32 18.65
N ASP A 234 0.08 -24.42 18.33
CA ASP A 234 -1.13 -24.38 17.47
C ASP A 234 -2.24 -23.48 18.09
N ARG A 235 -2.36 -23.48 19.42
CA ARG A 235 -3.39 -22.69 20.12
C ARG A 235 -2.98 -21.23 20.30
N LEU A 236 -1.71 -20.94 20.58
CA LEU A 236 -1.20 -19.58 20.66
C LEU A 236 -1.15 -18.94 19.28
N GLU A 237 -0.77 -19.66 18.23
CA GLU A 237 -0.76 -19.15 16.86
C GLU A 237 -2.19 -18.80 16.43
N SER A 238 -3.18 -19.66 16.74
CA SER A 238 -4.60 -19.36 16.51
C SER A 238 -5.15 -18.21 17.37
N GLU A 239 -4.79 -18.13 18.66
CA GLU A 239 -5.26 -17.05 19.56
C GLU A 239 -4.56 -15.71 19.25
N ILE A 240 -3.29 -15.74 18.87
CA ILE A 240 -2.53 -14.56 18.43
C ILE A 240 -3.08 -14.09 17.09
N ASP A 241 -3.37 -14.98 16.14
CA ASP A 241 -4.06 -14.64 14.91
C ASP A 241 -5.43 -14.02 15.20
N GLU A 242 -6.20 -14.57 16.14
CA GLU A 242 -7.48 -13.99 16.56
C GLU A 242 -7.34 -12.61 17.19
N ILE A 243 -6.33 -12.40 18.03
CA ILE A 243 -6.06 -11.12 18.67
C ILE A 243 -5.53 -10.11 17.64
N ILE A 244 -4.67 -10.53 16.72
CA ILE A 244 -4.20 -9.71 15.60
C ILE A 244 -5.38 -9.33 14.73
N ASP A 245 -6.27 -10.27 14.38
CA ASP A 245 -7.48 -9.97 13.63
C ASP A 245 -8.43 -9.05 14.40
N GLU A 246 -8.56 -9.21 15.72
CA GLU A 246 -9.43 -8.37 16.55
C GLU A 246 -8.84 -6.96 16.74
N ILE A 247 -7.50 -6.84 16.78
CA ILE A 247 -6.76 -5.57 16.80
C ILE A 247 -6.79 -4.90 15.42
N GLU A 248 -6.60 -5.65 14.32
CA GLU A 248 -6.74 -5.16 12.94
C GLU A 248 -8.19 -4.74 12.65
N ASN A 249 -9.18 -5.47 13.18
CA ASN A 249 -10.59 -5.07 13.11
C ASN A 249 -10.91 -3.86 14.01
N LYS A 250 -10.19 -3.65 15.12
CA LYS A 250 -10.38 -2.48 16.01
C LYS A 250 -9.61 -1.24 15.56
N PHE A 251 -8.49 -1.40 14.87
CA PHE A 251 -7.64 -0.31 14.39
C PHE A 251 -7.59 -0.32 12.86
N GLU A 252 -8.45 0.50 12.26
CA GLU A 252 -8.56 0.77 10.81
C GLU A 252 -9.30 -0.28 9.97
N ILE A 253 -10.49 -0.73 10.38
CA ILE A 253 -11.52 -0.95 9.36
C ILE A 253 -11.90 0.43 8.83
N ASP A 254 -11.17 0.87 7.81
CA ASP A 254 -11.72 1.84 6.89
C ASP A 254 -12.93 1.15 6.24
N GLU A 255 -14.14 1.40 6.75
CA GLU A 255 -15.39 0.83 6.23
C GLU A 255 -15.58 1.14 4.74
N THR A 256 -14.78 2.07 4.18
CA THR A 256 -14.70 2.32 2.75
C THR A 256 -13.84 1.30 1.98
N ARG A 257 -13.21 0.32 2.62
CA ARG A 257 -12.29 -0.63 1.95
C ARG A 257 -12.72 -2.09 2.01
N ILE A 258 -13.94 -2.34 2.48
CA ILE A 258 -14.49 -3.69 2.64
C ILE A 258 -15.92 -3.74 2.12
N HIS A 259 -16.27 -4.78 1.36
CA HIS A 259 -17.67 -5.16 1.19
C HIS A 259 -18.17 -5.86 2.47
N THR A 260 -18.66 -5.09 3.44
CA THR A 260 -19.06 -5.54 4.79
C THR A 260 -20.19 -6.59 4.84
N ALA A 261 -20.82 -6.91 3.70
CA ALA A 261 -21.89 -7.92 3.59
C ALA A 261 -21.46 -9.20 2.82
N GLN A 262 -20.19 -9.30 2.40
CA GLN A 262 -19.71 -10.41 1.58
C GLN A 262 -18.38 -10.94 2.12
N TRP A 263 -18.42 -12.18 2.59
CA TRP A 263 -17.24 -12.95 2.97
C TRP A 263 -17.00 -14.05 1.94
N LEU A 264 -15.76 -14.51 1.92
CA LEU A 264 -15.22 -15.42 0.93
C LEU A 264 -14.72 -16.67 1.63
N VAL A 265 -14.96 -17.82 1.02
CA VAL A 265 -14.33 -19.08 1.42
C VAL A 265 -13.52 -19.59 0.26
N MET A 266 -12.23 -19.83 0.46
CA MET A 266 -11.38 -20.44 -0.54
C MET A 266 -10.79 -21.73 0.01
N ALA A 267 -11.00 -22.83 -0.70
CA ALA A 267 -10.61 -24.14 -0.21
C ALA A 267 -10.40 -25.13 -1.36
N GLU A 268 -9.81 -26.28 -1.05
CA GLU A 268 -9.72 -27.39 -1.99
C GLU A 268 -11.11 -27.98 -2.31
N PRO A 269 -11.33 -28.56 -3.51
CA PRO A 269 -12.63 -29.10 -3.91
C PRO A 269 -13.27 -30.06 -2.89
N GLU A 270 -12.46 -30.90 -2.25
CA GLU A 270 -12.87 -31.87 -1.24
C GLU A 270 -13.39 -31.22 0.05
N ALA A 271 -12.78 -30.11 0.47
CA ALA A 271 -13.20 -29.34 1.65
C ALA A 271 -14.63 -28.79 1.47
N PHE A 272 -14.97 -28.34 0.26
CA PHE A 272 -16.34 -27.92 -0.07
C PHE A 272 -17.36 -29.07 0.06
N GLU A 273 -16.98 -30.31 -0.26
CA GLU A 273 -17.86 -31.48 -0.09
C GLU A 273 -18.08 -31.82 1.39
N GLU A 274 -17.05 -31.65 2.23
CA GLU A 274 -17.14 -31.82 3.68
C GLU A 274 -18.04 -30.76 4.31
N LEU A 275 -17.86 -29.48 3.94
CA LEU A 275 -18.70 -28.37 4.37
C LEU A 275 -20.16 -28.56 3.95
N ALA A 276 -20.42 -28.99 2.72
CA ALA A 276 -21.77 -29.29 2.25
C ALA A 276 -22.43 -30.43 3.06
N LYS A 277 -21.68 -31.48 3.45
CA LYS A 277 -22.19 -32.57 4.32
C LYS A 277 -22.56 -32.08 5.73
N ARG A 278 -21.91 -31.02 6.21
CA ARG A 278 -22.22 -30.35 7.49
C ARG A 278 -23.34 -29.32 7.38
N GLY A 279 -23.86 -29.08 6.17
CA GLY A 279 -25.01 -28.20 5.93
C GLY A 279 -24.65 -26.77 5.54
N TYR A 280 -23.37 -26.48 5.26
CA TYR A 280 -22.97 -25.19 4.69
C TYR A 280 -23.48 -25.10 3.25
N LEU A 281 -24.10 -23.96 2.92
CA LEU A 281 -24.62 -23.68 1.58
C LEU A 281 -23.89 -22.48 1.01
N PHE A 282 -23.40 -22.61 -0.22
CA PHE A 282 -22.67 -21.58 -0.95
C PHE A 282 -23.52 -21.15 -2.14
N ASP A 283 -23.71 -19.84 -2.32
CA ASP A 283 -24.59 -19.30 -3.36
C ASP A 283 -23.88 -19.31 -4.73
N LYS A 284 -22.64 -18.80 -4.76
CA LYS A 284 -21.82 -18.73 -5.97
C LYS A 284 -20.44 -19.32 -5.70
N VAL A 285 -20.13 -20.42 -6.37
CA VAL A 285 -18.83 -21.10 -6.32
C VAL A 285 -18.14 -20.97 -7.66
N THR A 286 -16.88 -20.56 -7.65
CA THR A 286 -16.00 -20.43 -8.81
C THR A 286 -14.90 -21.46 -8.70
N GLU A 287 -14.70 -22.25 -9.76
CA GLU A 287 -13.55 -23.14 -9.87
C GLU A 287 -12.30 -22.30 -10.22
N LEU A 288 -11.19 -22.58 -9.54
CA LEU A 288 -9.88 -21.96 -9.76
C LEU A 288 -8.88 -23.06 -10.17
N PRO A 289 -8.98 -23.58 -11.41
CA PRO A 289 -8.21 -24.74 -11.85
C PRO A 289 -6.69 -24.50 -11.91
N GLY A 290 -6.26 -23.27 -12.17
CA GLY A 290 -4.84 -22.89 -12.19
C GLY A 290 -4.20 -23.12 -10.82
N MET A 291 -4.92 -22.79 -9.76
CA MET A 291 -4.47 -22.97 -8.37
C MET A 291 -4.88 -24.32 -7.76
N GLY A 292 -5.91 -24.98 -8.31
CA GLY A 292 -6.49 -26.21 -7.76
C GLY A 292 -7.42 -25.95 -6.57
N LEU A 293 -8.09 -24.79 -6.57
CA LEU A 293 -8.95 -24.33 -5.48
C LEU A 293 -10.37 -24.04 -5.98
N ARG A 294 -11.27 -23.79 -5.04
CA ARG A 294 -12.59 -23.21 -5.27
C ARG A 294 -12.74 -21.96 -4.43
N LEU A 295 -13.40 -20.95 -4.99
CA LEU A 295 -13.76 -19.72 -4.30
C LEU A 295 -15.27 -19.62 -4.22
N ALA A 296 -15.81 -19.54 -3.00
CA ALA A 296 -17.21 -19.27 -2.75
C ALA A 296 -17.41 -17.85 -2.23
N GLU A 297 -18.39 -17.17 -2.82
CA GLU A 297 -18.90 -15.89 -2.34
C GLU A 297 -20.13 -16.19 -1.45
N VAL A 298 -20.13 -15.71 -0.21
CA VAL A 298 -21.22 -15.95 0.73
C VAL A 298 -21.82 -14.63 1.20
N ALA A 299 -23.12 -14.47 0.95
CA ALA A 299 -23.89 -13.35 1.48
C ALA A 299 -24.25 -13.62 2.95
N ALA A 300 -23.74 -12.82 3.88
CA ALA A 300 -24.18 -12.85 5.29
C ALA A 300 -24.88 -11.54 5.67
N PRO A 301 -25.87 -11.60 6.59
CA PRO A 301 -26.38 -10.40 7.24
C PRO A 301 -25.23 -9.67 7.96
N SER A 302 -25.24 -8.34 7.99
CA SER A 302 -24.22 -7.53 8.68
C SER A 302 -24.11 -7.79 10.19
N SER A 303 -25.08 -8.52 10.78
CA SER A 303 -25.06 -8.94 12.19
C SER A 303 -24.30 -10.25 12.45
N PHE A 304 -23.76 -10.91 11.41
CA PHE A 304 -23.03 -12.17 11.54
C PHE A 304 -21.54 -11.90 11.81
N LYS A 305 -20.95 -12.54 12.84
CA LYS A 305 -19.53 -12.37 13.16
C LYS A 305 -18.68 -13.28 12.28
N ILE A 306 -17.69 -12.72 11.60
CA ILE A 306 -16.79 -13.49 10.73
C ILE A 306 -15.95 -14.51 11.51
N SER A 307 -15.57 -14.20 12.76
CA SER A 307 -14.82 -15.12 13.63
C SER A 307 -15.60 -16.41 13.89
N GLU A 308 -16.91 -16.33 14.15
CA GLU A 308 -17.77 -17.52 14.34
C GLU A 308 -17.87 -18.37 13.06
N VAL A 309 -17.88 -17.72 11.90
CA VAL A 309 -17.93 -18.38 10.59
C VAL A 309 -16.61 -19.08 10.28
N ARG A 310 -15.50 -18.37 10.47
CA ARG A 310 -14.16 -18.93 10.30
C ARG A 310 -13.98 -20.13 11.23
N GLN A 311 -14.29 -19.97 12.51
CA GLN A 311 -14.20 -21.07 13.47
C GLN A 311 -15.04 -22.26 13.02
N GLY A 312 -16.28 -22.03 12.56
CA GLY A 312 -17.12 -23.10 12.04
C GLY A 312 -16.55 -23.81 10.80
N VAL A 313 -15.88 -23.09 9.90
CA VAL A 313 -15.19 -23.71 8.76
C VAL A 313 -13.96 -24.50 9.23
N VAL A 314 -13.13 -23.90 10.08
CA VAL A 314 -11.94 -24.52 10.68
C VAL A 314 -12.32 -25.80 11.45
N ASP A 315 -13.40 -25.80 12.23
CA ASP A 315 -13.91 -26.97 12.96
C ASP A 315 -14.28 -28.15 12.03
N VAL A 316 -14.60 -27.86 10.77
CA VAL A 316 -15.00 -28.89 9.81
C VAL A 316 -13.82 -29.38 9.00
N VAL A 317 -12.99 -28.46 8.48
CA VAL A 317 -11.96 -28.81 7.50
C VAL A 317 -10.53 -28.63 8.00
N GLY A 318 -10.32 -28.04 9.17
CA GLY A 318 -9.00 -27.68 9.70
C GLY A 318 -8.48 -26.37 9.12
N THR A 319 -7.46 -25.80 9.75
CA THR A 319 -6.81 -24.52 9.39
C THR A 319 -6.14 -24.56 8.03
N ASP A 320 -5.56 -25.70 7.64
CA ASP A 320 -4.69 -25.76 6.45
C ASP A 320 -5.43 -25.94 5.13
N ARG A 321 -6.74 -26.24 5.17
CA ARG A 321 -7.51 -26.68 3.99
C ARG A 321 -8.53 -25.66 3.50
N ALA A 322 -8.78 -24.59 4.26
CA ALA A 322 -9.68 -23.52 3.86
C ALA A 322 -9.34 -22.20 4.53
N ASP A 323 -9.36 -21.14 3.72
CA ASP A 323 -9.28 -19.77 4.18
C ASP A 323 -10.65 -19.10 4.14
N VAL A 324 -10.91 -18.27 5.14
CA VAL A 324 -12.12 -17.46 5.25
C VAL A 324 -11.74 -16.02 5.55
N ASP A 325 -12.20 -15.09 4.73
CA ASP A 325 -11.92 -13.66 4.92
C ASP A 325 -12.99 -12.77 4.25
N LEU A 326 -12.95 -11.47 4.50
CA LEU A 326 -13.79 -10.46 3.86
C LEU A 326 -13.33 -10.18 2.43
N ASN A 327 -14.27 -9.71 1.61
CA ASN A 327 -13.93 -9.18 0.29
C ASN A 327 -13.39 -7.76 0.42
N HIS A 328 -12.05 -7.63 0.52
CA HIS A 328 -11.34 -6.36 0.61
C HIS A 328 -11.19 -5.67 -0.75
N PHE A 329 -11.03 -4.34 -0.70
CA PHE A 329 -10.71 -3.49 -1.85
C PHE A 329 -9.26 -2.99 -1.85
N TYR A 330 -8.67 -3.06 -3.04
CA TYR A 330 -7.32 -2.62 -3.36
C TYR A 330 -7.38 -1.43 -4.31
N THR A 331 -6.39 -0.53 -4.26
CA THR A 331 -6.32 0.64 -5.13
C THR A 331 -5.00 0.62 -5.94
N ALA A 332 -5.01 1.21 -7.13
CA ALA A 332 -3.81 1.31 -7.99
C ALA A 332 -2.77 2.33 -7.47
N GLY A 333 -3.11 3.10 -6.42
CA GLY A 333 -2.39 4.28 -5.98
C GLY A 333 -2.52 5.43 -6.98
N SER A 334 -2.69 6.67 -6.51
CA SER A 334 -2.81 7.81 -7.43
C SER A 334 -1.43 8.17 -8.02
N PRO A 335 -1.22 7.98 -9.34
CA PRO A 335 0.06 8.34 -9.94
C PRO A 335 0.25 9.85 -9.92
N ILE A 336 1.46 10.32 -9.62
CA ILE A 336 1.78 11.74 -9.76
C ILE A 336 2.08 12.00 -11.23
N SER A 337 1.13 12.63 -11.93
CA SER A 337 1.30 13.08 -13.31
C SER A 337 2.14 14.36 -13.34
N HIS A 338 3.12 14.42 -14.24
CA HIS A 338 4.01 15.56 -14.44
C HIS A 338 3.76 16.22 -15.79
N THR A 339 3.94 17.53 -15.86
CA THR A 339 3.89 18.31 -17.12
C THR A 339 5.23 18.35 -17.85
N VAL A 340 6.28 17.75 -17.27
CA VAL A 340 7.67 17.75 -17.78
C VAL A 340 7.89 16.56 -18.72
N GLU A 341 8.84 16.72 -19.65
CA GLU A 341 9.32 15.66 -20.54
C GLU A 341 9.84 14.46 -19.71
N GLY A 342 9.18 13.31 -19.88
CA GLY A 342 9.46 12.10 -19.11
C GLY A 342 10.64 11.30 -19.66
N VAL A 343 11.19 10.44 -18.82
CA VAL A 343 12.26 9.50 -19.17
C VAL A 343 11.64 8.28 -19.82
N GLN A 344 12.08 7.92 -21.04
CA GLN A 344 11.67 6.66 -21.65
C GLN A 344 12.17 5.47 -20.82
N PRO A 345 11.41 4.37 -20.69
CA PRO A 345 11.80 3.25 -19.83
C PRO A 345 13.21 2.70 -20.12
N ARG A 346 13.56 2.54 -21.40
CA ARG A 346 14.87 2.05 -21.83
C ARG A 346 16.05 2.97 -21.50
N ASN A 347 15.77 4.25 -21.26
CA ASN A 347 16.78 5.23 -20.87
C ASN A 347 16.93 5.32 -19.35
N ALA A 348 15.95 4.85 -18.58
CA ALA A 348 15.97 4.91 -17.12
C ALA A 348 16.95 3.89 -16.54
N VAL A 349 16.93 2.65 -17.04
CA VAL A 349 17.90 1.59 -16.76
C VAL A 349 18.18 0.80 -18.05
N PRO A 350 19.47 0.59 -18.40
CA PRO A 350 19.81 -0.16 -19.60
C PRO A 350 19.51 -1.66 -19.40
N PHE A 351 18.79 -2.24 -20.36
CA PHE A 351 18.61 -3.69 -20.47
C PHE A 351 19.58 -4.29 -21.50
N PRO A 352 20.01 -5.55 -21.32
CA PRO A 352 20.74 -6.28 -22.35
C PRO A 352 19.93 -6.39 -23.66
N ALA A 353 20.61 -6.25 -24.79
CA ALA A 353 19.98 -6.17 -26.11
C ALA A 353 19.21 -7.43 -26.53
N ASP A 354 19.48 -8.58 -25.91
CA ASP A 354 18.76 -9.82 -26.20
C ASP A 354 17.28 -9.76 -25.82
N VAL A 355 16.90 -8.93 -24.84
CA VAL A 355 15.51 -8.76 -24.38
C VAL A 355 14.56 -8.38 -25.53
N ASP A 356 15.09 -7.72 -26.56
CA ASP A 356 14.34 -7.28 -27.75
C ASP A 356 13.86 -8.45 -28.60
N GLU A 357 14.54 -9.61 -28.51
CA GLU A 357 14.27 -10.80 -29.30
C GLU A 357 13.51 -11.87 -28.52
N LEU A 358 13.46 -11.77 -27.19
CA LEU A 358 12.85 -12.78 -26.32
C LEU A 358 11.32 -12.71 -26.34
N SER A 359 10.70 -13.89 -26.41
CA SER A 359 9.26 -14.05 -26.24
C SER A 359 8.97 -14.41 -24.78
N LEU A 360 9.08 -13.41 -23.90
CA LEU A 360 8.77 -13.55 -22.48
C LEU A 360 7.24 -13.72 -22.29
N ARG A 361 6.81 -14.49 -21.29
CA ARG A 361 5.39 -14.64 -20.95
C ARG A 361 5.10 -13.92 -19.63
N ILE A 362 4.53 -12.73 -19.73
CA ILE A 362 4.35 -11.82 -18.59
C ILE A 362 2.85 -11.70 -18.30
N GLY A 363 2.47 -11.95 -17.05
CA GLY A 363 1.16 -11.60 -16.51
C GLY A 363 1.17 -10.19 -15.93
N MET A 364 0.05 -9.49 -16.04
CA MET A 364 -0.16 -8.19 -15.42
C MET A 364 -1.56 -8.15 -14.83
N ILE A 365 -1.68 -7.75 -13.56
CA ILE A 365 -2.96 -7.44 -12.94
C ILE A 365 -2.99 -5.93 -12.68
N ASP A 366 -3.88 -5.23 -13.38
CA ASP A 366 -4.01 -3.78 -13.35
C ASP A 366 -5.43 -3.38 -13.80
N SER A 367 -5.62 -2.11 -14.15
CA SER A 367 -6.79 -1.62 -14.85
C SER A 367 -6.77 -2.06 -16.33
N GLN A 368 -7.80 -1.72 -17.10
CA GLN A 368 -7.89 -2.13 -18.51
C GLN A 368 -6.72 -1.58 -19.34
N VAL A 369 -6.45 -2.24 -20.47
CA VAL A 369 -5.43 -1.82 -21.43
C VAL A 369 -6.08 -1.33 -22.72
N ASP A 370 -5.75 -0.10 -23.13
CA ASP A 370 -6.05 0.42 -24.46
C ASP A 370 -5.10 -0.21 -25.49
N THR A 371 -5.47 -1.40 -25.96
CA THR A 371 -4.73 -2.14 -27.00
C THR A 371 -4.78 -1.46 -28.38
N SER A 372 -5.64 -0.44 -28.56
CA SER A 372 -5.73 0.32 -29.80
C SER A 372 -4.71 1.46 -29.88
N HIS A 373 -4.07 1.80 -28.75
CA HIS A 373 -3.05 2.83 -28.70
C HIS A 373 -1.91 2.55 -29.70
N PRO A 374 -1.45 3.54 -30.50
CA PRO A 374 -0.44 3.30 -31.54
C PRO A 374 0.86 2.63 -31.06
N ALA A 375 1.30 2.91 -29.84
CA ALA A 375 2.49 2.27 -29.24
C ALA A 375 2.29 0.78 -28.87
N LEU A 376 1.03 0.34 -28.71
CA LEU A 376 0.64 -1.01 -28.29
C LEU A 376 -0.03 -1.81 -29.41
N ALA A 377 -0.44 -1.17 -30.50
CA ALA A 377 -1.23 -1.78 -31.57
C ALA A 377 -0.56 -2.99 -32.25
N SER A 378 0.77 -3.06 -32.22
CA SER A 378 1.57 -4.20 -32.73
C SER A 378 2.08 -5.13 -31.64
N SER A 379 1.80 -4.84 -30.37
CA SER A 379 2.25 -5.63 -29.23
C SER A 379 1.38 -6.89 -29.05
N GLN A 380 1.97 -7.95 -28.51
CA GLN A 380 1.28 -9.20 -28.26
C GLN A 380 0.57 -9.13 -26.90
N ILE A 381 -0.71 -8.75 -26.88
CA ILE A 381 -1.49 -8.58 -25.65
C ILE A 381 -2.75 -9.45 -25.70
N SER A 382 -2.93 -10.30 -24.70
CA SER A 382 -4.17 -11.02 -24.40
C SER A 382 -4.79 -10.36 -23.17
N ALA A 383 -5.87 -9.61 -23.36
CA ALA A 383 -6.53 -8.88 -22.28
C ALA A 383 -7.86 -9.56 -21.89
N GLU A 384 -8.08 -9.76 -20.59
CA GLU A 384 -9.35 -10.21 -20.01
C GLU A 384 -9.77 -9.32 -18.84
N SER A 385 -11.09 -9.21 -18.63
CA SER A 385 -11.71 -8.40 -17.58
C SER A 385 -12.32 -9.29 -16.51
N PHE A 386 -12.05 -8.99 -15.25
CA PHE A 386 -12.52 -9.74 -14.07
C PHE A 386 -13.49 -8.93 -13.20
N VAL A 387 -14.01 -7.84 -13.78
CA VAL A 387 -15.03 -6.93 -13.24
C VAL A 387 -16.34 -7.09 -14.02
N GLY A 388 -17.45 -6.60 -13.46
CA GLY A 388 -18.81 -6.82 -13.96
C GLY A 388 -19.09 -6.18 -15.33
N ILE A 389 -20.10 -6.71 -16.03
CA ILE A 389 -20.52 -6.15 -17.33
C ILE A 389 -21.30 -4.86 -17.08
N GLY A 390 -20.82 -3.73 -17.65
CA GLY A 390 -21.52 -2.44 -17.63
C GLY A 390 -20.95 -1.42 -16.66
N GLU A 391 -19.86 -1.75 -15.96
CA GLU A 391 -19.08 -0.82 -15.15
C GLU A 391 -18.22 0.11 -16.02
N ASP A 392 -17.95 1.31 -15.51
CA ASP A 392 -16.95 2.20 -16.11
C ASP A 392 -15.57 1.67 -15.74
N LEU A 393 -14.83 1.23 -16.75
CA LEU A 393 -13.58 0.49 -16.57
C LEU A 393 -12.39 1.42 -16.80
N PRO A 394 -11.65 1.79 -15.75
CA PRO A 394 -10.46 2.62 -15.92
C PRO A 394 -9.44 1.91 -16.81
N SER A 395 -8.71 2.71 -17.58
CA SER A 395 -7.68 2.18 -18.49
C SER A 395 -6.38 2.98 -18.49
N PHE A 396 -6.28 4.05 -17.70
CA PHE A 396 -5.12 4.92 -17.71
C PHE A 396 -3.87 4.19 -17.19
N HIS A 397 -3.96 3.59 -16.01
CA HIS A 397 -2.82 2.97 -15.34
C HIS A 397 -2.37 1.67 -16.05
N GLY A 398 -3.30 0.83 -16.46
CA GLY A 398 -3.00 -0.45 -17.12
C GLY A 398 -2.37 -0.24 -18.49
N THR A 399 -2.84 0.76 -19.25
CA THR A 399 -2.19 1.18 -20.50
C THR A 399 -0.77 1.70 -20.26
N ALA A 400 -0.56 2.46 -19.19
CA ALA A 400 0.75 2.97 -18.82
C ALA A 400 1.74 1.82 -18.56
N ILE A 401 1.39 0.90 -17.65
CA ILE A 401 2.22 -0.25 -17.27
C ILE A 401 2.46 -1.19 -18.47
N ALA A 402 1.41 -1.51 -19.23
CA ALA A 402 1.54 -2.32 -20.44
C ALA A 402 2.50 -1.69 -21.46
N SER A 403 2.47 -0.35 -21.61
CA SER A 403 3.38 0.33 -22.52
C SER A 403 4.84 0.27 -22.07
N ILE A 404 5.10 0.35 -20.76
CA ILE A 404 6.44 0.20 -20.21
C ILE A 404 6.93 -1.23 -20.44
N LEU A 405 6.09 -2.24 -20.27
CA LEU A 405 6.46 -3.64 -20.46
C LEU A 405 6.69 -3.98 -21.93
N VAL A 406 5.71 -3.77 -22.81
CA VAL A 406 5.65 -4.45 -24.12
C VAL A 406 5.40 -3.54 -25.32
N ALA A 407 5.41 -2.21 -25.17
CA ALA A 407 5.21 -1.33 -26.34
C ALA A 407 6.22 -1.62 -27.45
N SER A 408 5.74 -1.64 -28.69
CA SER A 408 6.50 -2.00 -29.88
C SER A 408 6.40 -0.95 -30.99
N GLY A 409 5.98 0.27 -30.63
CA GLY A 409 5.89 1.41 -31.54
C GLY A 409 7.25 1.88 -32.04
N ALA A 410 7.26 2.56 -33.18
CA ALA A 410 8.48 3.09 -33.78
C ALA A 410 9.15 4.18 -32.91
N ASP A 411 8.35 5.08 -32.34
CA ASP A 411 8.82 6.23 -31.56
C ASP A 411 8.85 5.97 -30.05
N TYR A 412 8.30 4.83 -29.61
CA TYR A 412 8.23 4.45 -28.20
C TYR A 412 8.25 2.91 -28.06
N GLN A 413 9.28 2.40 -27.39
CA GLN A 413 9.45 0.98 -27.10
C GLN A 413 9.46 0.72 -25.60
N GLY A 414 8.73 -0.32 -25.21
CA GLY A 414 8.78 -0.88 -23.87
C GLY A 414 10.06 -1.67 -23.63
N LEU A 415 10.18 -2.25 -22.44
CA LEU A 415 11.36 -3.00 -22.03
C LEU A 415 11.53 -4.29 -22.84
N ALA A 416 10.43 -5.04 -23.09
CA ALA A 416 10.42 -6.29 -23.83
C ALA A 416 9.38 -6.27 -24.98
N PRO A 417 9.69 -5.63 -26.12
CA PRO A 417 8.72 -5.38 -27.20
C PRO A 417 8.17 -6.65 -27.89
N ARG A 418 8.81 -7.81 -27.71
CA ARG A 418 8.38 -9.11 -28.26
C ARG A 418 7.76 -10.05 -27.22
N ALA A 419 7.64 -9.63 -25.97
CA ALA A 419 6.96 -10.39 -24.94
C ALA A 419 5.47 -10.53 -25.25
N GLN A 420 4.89 -11.65 -24.82
CA GLN A 420 3.45 -11.87 -24.76
C GLN A 420 2.96 -11.41 -23.38
N LEU A 421 2.13 -10.36 -23.38
CA LEU A 421 1.48 -9.85 -22.18
C LEU A 421 0.10 -10.49 -22.02
N TYR A 422 -0.18 -11.00 -20.83
CA TYR A 422 -1.50 -11.43 -20.36
C TYR A 422 -2.00 -10.37 -19.37
N ALA A 423 -2.89 -9.50 -19.82
CA ALA A 423 -3.38 -8.35 -19.06
C ALA A 423 -4.75 -8.65 -18.44
N ALA A 424 -4.77 -8.84 -17.12
CA ALA A 424 -5.99 -9.02 -16.36
C ALA A 424 -6.45 -7.68 -15.77
N GLY A 425 -7.59 -7.19 -16.25
CA GLY A 425 -8.23 -5.99 -15.77
C GLY A 425 -9.12 -6.28 -14.55
N VAL A 426 -8.78 -5.69 -13.41
CA VAL A 426 -9.46 -5.95 -12.12
C VAL A 426 -10.05 -4.71 -11.47
N PHE A 427 -9.74 -3.52 -11.99
CA PHE A 427 -10.24 -2.27 -11.44
C PHE A 427 -11.57 -1.86 -12.06
N GLU A 428 -12.47 -1.41 -11.20
CA GLU A 428 -13.72 -0.74 -11.54
C GLU A 428 -13.74 0.67 -10.93
N GLN A 429 -14.55 1.56 -11.49
CA GLN A 429 -14.75 2.90 -10.94
C GLN A 429 -15.85 2.87 -9.86
N ASP A 430 -15.47 3.07 -8.60
CA ASP A 430 -16.39 3.34 -7.50
C ASP A 430 -16.59 4.86 -7.33
N SER A 431 -17.82 5.27 -7.03
CA SER A 431 -18.21 6.67 -6.91
C SER A 431 -17.65 7.38 -5.68
N GLU A 432 -17.32 6.63 -4.62
CA GLU A 432 -16.82 7.17 -3.36
C GLU A 432 -15.32 6.94 -3.20
N ARG A 433 -14.82 5.78 -3.65
CA ARG A 433 -13.47 5.27 -3.38
C ARG A 433 -12.49 5.43 -4.54
N GLY A 434 -12.99 5.80 -5.73
CA GLY A 434 -12.16 5.88 -6.94
C GLY A 434 -11.98 4.51 -7.61
N GLU A 435 -10.81 4.26 -8.20
CA GLU A 435 -10.51 2.96 -8.83
C GLU A 435 -10.25 1.89 -7.76
N VAL A 436 -11.11 0.87 -7.70
CA VAL A 436 -11.03 -0.22 -6.72
C VAL A 436 -10.98 -1.59 -7.40
N ALA A 437 -10.28 -2.54 -6.80
CA ALA A 437 -10.26 -3.94 -7.20
C ALA A 437 -10.64 -4.82 -6.01
N SER A 438 -11.60 -5.73 -6.22
CA SER A 438 -12.04 -6.67 -5.17
C SER A 438 -11.10 -7.87 -5.06
N THR A 439 -11.04 -8.47 -3.86
CA THR A 439 -10.29 -9.72 -3.62
C THR A 439 -10.75 -10.83 -4.57
N VAL A 440 -12.06 -10.93 -4.84
CA VAL A 440 -12.63 -11.89 -5.80
C VAL A 440 -12.04 -11.70 -7.20
N SER A 441 -11.96 -10.46 -7.69
CA SER A 441 -11.42 -10.14 -9.01
C SER A 441 -9.93 -10.46 -9.09
N LEU A 442 -9.17 -10.15 -8.03
CA LEU A 442 -7.74 -10.46 -7.94
C LEU A 442 -7.45 -11.96 -7.96
N VAL A 443 -8.14 -12.74 -7.14
CA VAL A 443 -7.95 -14.20 -7.07
C VAL A 443 -8.32 -14.87 -8.39
N ARG A 444 -9.41 -14.45 -9.05
CA ARG A 444 -9.79 -14.96 -10.38
C ARG A 444 -8.78 -14.57 -11.46
N ALA A 445 -8.29 -13.33 -11.44
CA ALA A 445 -7.27 -12.86 -12.37
C ALA A 445 -5.98 -13.67 -12.22
N LEU A 446 -5.54 -13.91 -10.98
CA LEU A 446 -4.35 -14.69 -10.70
C LEU A 446 -4.50 -16.14 -11.18
N ASP A 447 -5.66 -16.77 -10.94
CA ASP A 447 -5.93 -18.12 -11.44
C ASP A 447 -5.86 -18.21 -12.97
N TRP A 448 -6.43 -17.22 -13.67
CA TRP A 448 -6.36 -17.15 -15.13
C TRP A 448 -4.93 -16.97 -15.63
N LEU A 449 -4.12 -16.15 -14.96
CA LEU A 449 -2.71 -15.96 -15.30
C LEU A 449 -1.90 -17.25 -15.11
N VAL A 450 -2.08 -17.94 -13.98
CA VAL A 450 -1.45 -19.25 -13.71
C VAL A 450 -1.90 -20.27 -14.77
N SER A 451 -3.19 -20.33 -15.08
CA SER A 451 -3.75 -21.21 -16.12
C SER A 451 -3.22 -20.88 -17.52
N SER A 452 -2.89 -19.61 -17.76
CA SER A 452 -2.29 -19.13 -19.00
C SER A 452 -0.79 -19.45 -19.10
N GLY A 453 -0.18 -19.99 -18.04
CA GLY A 453 1.23 -20.39 -18.02
C GLY A 453 2.17 -19.20 -18.20
N VAL A 454 1.92 -18.10 -17.49
CA VAL A 454 2.87 -16.98 -17.38
C VAL A 454 4.02 -17.36 -16.47
N ASP A 455 5.21 -16.80 -16.71
CA ASP A 455 6.39 -17.07 -15.89
C ASP A 455 6.48 -16.10 -14.70
N VAL A 456 6.00 -14.88 -14.91
CA VAL A 456 6.11 -13.77 -13.95
C VAL A 456 4.83 -12.91 -14.00
N VAL A 457 4.39 -12.39 -12.85
CA VAL A 457 3.24 -11.49 -12.72
C VAL A 457 3.67 -10.14 -12.15
N ASN A 458 3.28 -9.06 -12.85
CA ASN A 458 3.39 -7.67 -12.40
C ASN A 458 2.09 -7.25 -11.69
N LEU A 459 2.17 -6.89 -10.41
CA LEU A 459 1.06 -6.36 -9.61
C LEU A 459 1.29 -4.90 -9.26
N SER A 460 0.45 -4.01 -9.79
CA SER A 460 0.56 -2.57 -9.53
C SER A 460 -0.55 -2.04 -8.62
N LEU A 461 -0.72 -2.66 -7.45
CA LEU A 461 -1.82 -2.34 -6.54
C LEU A 461 -1.38 -2.48 -5.08
N ALA A 462 -2.14 -1.82 -4.19
CA ALA A 462 -1.88 -1.81 -2.78
C ALA A 462 -3.19 -1.85 -1.96
N GLY A 463 -3.21 -2.64 -0.90
CA GLY A 463 -4.35 -2.77 -0.01
C GLY A 463 -4.02 -3.42 1.34
N PRO A 464 -5.06 -3.70 2.15
CA PRO A 464 -4.91 -4.36 3.43
C PRO A 464 -4.48 -5.82 3.24
N ALA A 465 -4.04 -6.47 4.32
CA ALA A 465 -3.81 -7.90 4.34
C ALA A 465 -5.13 -8.65 4.05
N ASN A 466 -5.03 -9.76 3.34
CA ASN A 466 -6.12 -10.67 3.08
C ASN A 466 -5.63 -12.11 2.92
N ARG A 467 -6.11 -13.03 3.78
CA ARG A 467 -5.66 -14.42 3.82
C ARG A 467 -5.89 -15.16 2.51
N LEU A 468 -7.03 -14.90 1.85
CA LEU A 468 -7.34 -15.54 0.57
C LEU A 468 -6.38 -15.11 -0.53
N LEU A 469 -6.06 -13.82 -0.61
CA LEU A 469 -5.09 -13.32 -1.59
C LEU A 469 -3.70 -13.91 -1.32
N GLU A 470 -3.27 -13.94 -0.05
CA GLU A 470 -2.00 -14.55 0.35
C GLU A 470 -1.90 -16.02 -0.07
N THR A 471 -2.90 -16.85 0.25
CA THR A 471 -2.94 -18.25 -0.17
C THR A 471 -2.92 -18.39 -1.69
N ALA A 472 -3.64 -17.53 -2.41
CA ALA A 472 -3.64 -17.55 -3.87
C ALA A 472 -2.24 -17.23 -4.45
N LEU A 473 -1.56 -16.22 -3.91
CA LEU A 473 -0.18 -15.85 -4.28
C LEU A 473 0.81 -16.97 -3.96
N ASN A 474 0.70 -17.59 -2.78
CA ASN A 474 1.51 -18.73 -2.38
C ASN A 474 1.32 -19.93 -3.32
N ARG A 475 0.07 -20.22 -3.72
CA ARG A 475 -0.22 -21.29 -4.69
C ARG A 475 0.35 -20.97 -6.07
N ALA A 476 0.28 -19.72 -6.53
CA ALA A 476 0.90 -19.29 -7.78
C ALA A 476 2.44 -19.45 -7.73
N ALA A 477 3.08 -19.05 -6.63
CA ALA A 477 4.51 -19.22 -6.40
C ALA A 477 4.92 -20.71 -6.39
N GLN A 478 4.14 -21.58 -5.74
CA GLN A 478 4.34 -23.04 -5.75
C GLN A 478 4.20 -23.65 -7.15
N ARG A 479 3.42 -23.03 -8.05
CA ARG A 479 3.34 -23.40 -9.48
C ARG A 479 4.50 -22.83 -10.31
N GLY A 480 5.45 -22.16 -9.68
CA GLY A 480 6.67 -21.64 -10.30
C GLY A 480 6.51 -20.27 -10.96
N VAL A 481 5.44 -19.55 -10.65
CA VAL A 481 5.19 -18.18 -11.13
C VAL A 481 5.78 -17.18 -10.15
N LEU A 482 6.68 -16.31 -10.62
CA LEU A 482 7.24 -15.24 -9.77
C LEU A 482 6.28 -14.05 -9.74
N ILE A 483 6.08 -13.43 -8.58
CA ILE A 483 5.18 -12.28 -8.43
C ILE A 483 5.98 -11.09 -7.92
N LEU A 484 5.81 -9.95 -8.59
CA LEU A 484 6.41 -8.68 -8.19
C LEU A 484 5.32 -7.65 -7.99
N ALA A 485 5.40 -6.90 -6.89
CA ALA A 485 4.39 -5.92 -6.53
C ALA A 485 4.97 -4.57 -6.12
N ALA A 486 4.15 -3.53 -6.29
CA ALA A 486 4.49 -2.17 -5.92
C ALA A 486 4.52 -2.01 -4.39
N ALA A 487 5.63 -1.51 -3.84
CA ALA A 487 5.80 -1.36 -2.39
C ALA A 487 4.78 -0.43 -1.70
N GLY A 488 4.21 0.53 -2.43
CA GLY A 488 3.22 1.48 -1.92
C GLY A 488 3.68 2.94 -2.04
N ASN A 489 2.72 3.86 -2.10
CA ASN A 489 2.93 5.30 -2.31
C ASN A 489 2.40 6.15 -1.12
N GLY A 490 2.28 5.58 0.08
CA GLY A 490 1.76 6.25 1.29
C GLY A 490 2.81 7.09 2.04
N GLY A 491 4.08 7.00 1.64
CA GLY A 491 5.20 7.74 2.22
C GLY A 491 6.01 6.96 3.25
N PRO A 492 7.12 7.55 3.74
CA PRO A 492 8.11 6.84 4.57
C PRO A 492 7.62 6.28 5.90
N ALA A 493 6.49 6.78 6.41
CA ALA A 493 5.90 6.35 7.68
C ALA A 493 4.60 5.55 7.49
N ALA A 494 4.22 5.26 6.23
CA ALA A 494 3.07 4.41 5.96
C ALA A 494 3.38 2.97 6.38
N ARG A 495 2.34 2.27 6.85
CA ARG A 495 2.42 0.84 7.15
C ARG A 495 2.75 0.03 5.89
N PRO A 496 3.27 -1.19 6.03
CA PRO A 496 3.39 -2.13 4.92
C PRO A 496 2.06 -2.28 4.17
N MET A 497 2.15 -2.41 2.84
CA MET A 497 0.99 -2.55 1.97
C MET A 497 1.03 -3.88 1.24
N TYR A 498 -0.12 -4.52 1.13
CA TYR A 498 -0.26 -5.83 0.49
C TYR A 498 -0.74 -5.68 -0.96
N PRO A 499 -0.29 -6.55 -1.88
CA PRO A 499 0.40 -7.81 -1.65
C PRO A 499 1.93 -7.71 -1.54
N ALA A 500 2.54 -6.53 -1.72
CA ALA A 500 4.00 -6.40 -1.70
C ALA A 500 4.63 -6.84 -0.37
N ALA A 501 3.93 -6.68 0.75
CA ALA A 501 4.44 -7.12 2.06
C ALA A 501 4.36 -8.64 2.31
N TYR A 502 3.79 -9.44 1.40
CA TYR A 502 3.82 -10.89 1.54
C TYR A 502 5.19 -11.45 1.18
N SER A 503 5.69 -12.39 1.99
CA SER A 503 7.02 -13.01 1.79
C SER A 503 7.18 -13.76 0.47
N SER A 504 6.09 -14.19 -0.16
CA SER A 504 6.08 -14.84 -1.48
C SER A 504 6.12 -13.86 -2.65
N VAL A 505 6.09 -12.55 -2.39
CA VAL A 505 6.02 -11.48 -3.38
C VAL A 505 7.28 -10.63 -3.30
N VAL A 506 7.87 -10.32 -4.45
CA VAL A 506 9.01 -9.41 -4.51
C VAL A 506 8.50 -7.97 -4.45
N ALA A 507 8.80 -7.26 -3.37
CA ALA A 507 8.42 -5.88 -3.15
C ALA A 507 9.37 -4.92 -3.87
N VAL A 508 8.83 -4.11 -4.79
CA VAL A 508 9.61 -3.17 -5.60
C VAL A 508 9.31 -1.72 -5.21
N THR A 509 10.34 -1.02 -4.77
CA THR A 509 10.31 0.43 -4.49
C THR A 509 10.81 1.25 -5.69
N ALA A 510 10.51 2.55 -5.70
CA ALA A 510 10.80 3.45 -6.81
C ALA A 510 11.95 4.41 -6.53
N VAL A 511 12.84 4.58 -7.50
CA VAL A 511 13.87 5.62 -7.52
C VAL A 511 13.77 6.49 -8.78
N ASP A 512 14.41 7.65 -8.74
CA ASP A 512 14.67 8.45 -9.93
C ASP A 512 15.95 8.03 -10.67
N THR A 513 16.24 8.67 -11.80
CA THR A 513 17.44 8.39 -12.63
C THR A 513 18.77 8.69 -11.94
N ARG A 514 18.75 9.32 -10.75
CA ARG A 514 19.93 9.57 -9.91
C ARG A 514 20.01 8.59 -8.74
N GLY A 515 19.17 7.55 -8.71
CA GLY A 515 19.09 6.59 -7.62
C GLY A 515 18.49 7.15 -6.33
N ARG A 516 17.80 8.29 -6.38
CA ARG A 516 17.16 8.86 -5.18
C ARG A 516 15.78 8.25 -5.01
N ILE A 517 15.48 7.81 -3.78
CA ILE A 517 14.18 7.25 -3.42
C ILE A 517 13.02 8.19 -3.79
N PHE A 518 11.93 7.61 -4.30
CA PHE A 518 10.68 8.31 -4.53
C PHE A 518 10.13 8.82 -3.19
N ARG A 519 9.81 10.11 -3.11
CA ARG A 519 9.43 10.78 -1.84
C ARG A 519 8.23 10.13 -1.15
N LEU A 520 7.30 9.56 -1.91
CA LEU A 520 6.11 8.90 -1.38
C LEU A 520 6.25 7.38 -1.29
N ALA A 521 7.40 6.79 -1.62
CA ALA A 521 7.57 5.35 -1.45
C ALA A 521 7.45 4.97 0.03
N ASN A 522 6.73 3.87 0.29
CA ASN A 522 6.73 3.21 1.59
C ASN A 522 8.13 2.69 1.92
N ARG A 523 8.36 2.46 3.22
CA ARG A 523 9.60 1.91 3.78
C ARG A 523 9.25 0.80 4.75
N GLY A 524 10.15 -0.15 4.90
CA GLY A 524 9.97 -1.26 5.83
C GLY A 524 10.82 -2.46 5.47
N ASP A 525 10.72 -3.47 6.32
CA ASP A 525 11.50 -4.70 6.24
C ASP A 525 11.08 -5.69 5.16
N TYR A 526 9.96 -5.41 4.52
CA TYR A 526 9.42 -6.19 3.41
C TYR A 526 9.98 -5.80 2.04
N LEU A 527 10.81 -4.75 1.92
CA LEU A 527 11.30 -4.29 0.61
C LEU A 527 12.40 -5.20 0.05
N ASP A 528 12.30 -5.60 -1.22
CA ASP A 528 13.33 -6.42 -1.87
C ASP A 528 14.25 -5.61 -2.78
N LEU A 529 13.70 -4.77 -3.66
CA LEU A 529 14.46 -4.14 -4.74
C LEU A 529 13.99 -2.73 -5.03
N ALA A 530 14.93 -1.88 -5.43
CA ALA A 530 14.64 -0.57 -6.02
C ALA A 530 14.72 -0.64 -7.55
N ALA A 531 13.82 0.05 -8.24
CA ALA A 531 13.88 0.23 -9.69
C ALA A 531 13.38 1.62 -10.12
N PRO A 532 13.65 2.07 -11.36
CA PRO A 532 13.21 3.38 -11.82
C PRO A 532 11.68 3.48 -11.83
N GLY A 533 11.15 4.45 -11.10
CA GLY A 533 9.69 4.68 -11.03
C GLY A 533 9.30 6.15 -10.94
N VAL A 534 10.25 7.08 -11.09
CA VAL A 534 10.01 8.52 -11.01
C VAL A 534 10.22 9.20 -12.36
N GLY A 535 9.19 9.87 -12.86
CA GLY A 535 9.22 10.66 -14.09
C GLY A 535 9.27 9.81 -15.35
N LEU A 536 8.57 8.67 -15.37
CA LEU A 536 8.59 7.72 -16.49
C LEU A 536 7.57 8.14 -17.55
N LEU A 537 8.02 8.24 -18.80
CA LEU A 537 7.16 8.43 -19.96
C LEU A 537 6.43 7.12 -20.26
N HIS A 538 5.13 7.19 -20.53
CA HIS A 538 4.31 6.03 -20.89
C HIS A 538 3.17 6.42 -21.83
N ALA A 539 2.57 5.43 -22.50
CA ALA A 539 1.38 5.64 -23.32
C ALA A 539 0.19 6.07 -22.44
N LYS A 540 -0.64 6.97 -22.96
CA LYS A 540 -1.88 7.41 -22.32
C LYS A 540 -3.07 6.79 -23.05
N SER A 541 -3.99 6.19 -22.30
CA SER A 541 -5.25 5.66 -22.85
C SER A 541 -5.99 6.73 -23.65
N GLY A 542 -6.49 6.37 -24.85
CA GLY A 542 -7.11 7.30 -25.79
C GLY A 542 -6.11 8.06 -26.70
N GLY A 543 -4.80 7.86 -26.50
CA GLY A 543 -3.75 8.39 -27.37
C GLY A 543 -2.78 9.33 -26.66
N GLY A 544 -1.57 9.43 -27.24
CA GLY A 544 -0.50 10.30 -26.77
C GLY A 544 0.29 9.69 -25.61
N TYR A 545 1.07 10.51 -24.94
CA TYR A 545 1.95 10.09 -23.86
C TYR A 545 1.76 10.96 -22.63
N ALA A 546 2.06 10.40 -21.47
CA ALA A 546 2.08 11.10 -20.19
C ALA A 546 3.33 10.70 -19.41
N THR A 547 3.66 11.50 -18.40
CA THR A 547 4.78 11.26 -17.49
C THR A 547 4.23 11.04 -16.10
N SER A 548 4.58 9.93 -15.45
CA SER A 548 4.07 9.60 -14.10
C SER A 548 5.17 9.14 -13.15
N SER A 549 4.87 9.16 -11.84
CA SER A 549 5.74 8.63 -10.79
C SER A 549 4.97 7.78 -9.78
N GLY A 550 5.61 6.70 -9.32
CA GLY A 550 5.07 5.78 -8.31
C GLY A 550 5.83 4.46 -8.30
N THR A 551 5.71 3.70 -7.21
CA THR A 551 6.26 2.34 -7.10
C THR A 551 5.70 1.40 -8.16
N SER A 552 4.44 1.61 -8.60
CA SER A 552 3.83 0.87 -9.71
C SER A 552 4.61 0.96 -11.02
N PHE A 553 5.25 2.10 -11.31
CA PHE A 553 6.06 2.29 -12.52
C PHE A 553 7.44 1.62 -12.44
N ALA A 554 7.87 1.21 -11.24
CA ALA A 554 9.12 0.51 -11.00
C ALA A 554 8.99 -1.02 -11.20
N VAL A 555 7.83 -1.60 -10.86
CA VAL A 555 7.55 -3.04 -10.97
C VAL A 555 7.82 -3.62 -12.38
N PRO A 556 7.51 -2.92 -13.50
CA PRO A 556 7.79 -3.42 -14.84
C PRO A 556 9.26 -3.75 -15.11
N PHE A 557 10.18 -2.98 -14.51
CA PHE A 557 11.62 -3.18 -14.66
C PHE A 557 12.04 -4.50 -14.01
N ALA A 558 11.66 -4.70 -12.75
CA ALA A 558 11.96 -5.92 -12.04
C ALA A 558 11.27 -7.13 -12.69
N THR A 559 10.01 -6.97 -13.13
CA THR A 559 9.26 -8.02 -13.84
C THR A 559 9.98 -8.46 -15.11
N THR A 560 10.44 -7.51 -15.93
CA THR A 560 11.14 -7.82 -17.18
C THR A 560 12.48 -8.51 -16.91
N ALA A 561 13.22 -8.07 -15.90
CA ALA A 561 14.48 -8.69 -15.51
C ALA A 561 14.28 -10.12 -14.99
N ALA A 562 13.30 -10.34 -14.12
CA ALA A 562 12.92 -11.65 -13.61
C ALA A 562 12.51 -12.61 -14.73
N ALA A 563 11.63 -12.17 -15.64
CA ALA A 563 11.16 -12.99 -16.75
C ALA A 563 12.30 -13.37 -17.71
N ARG A 564 13.22 -12.44 -17.98
CA ARG A 564 14.42 -12.70 -18.78
C ARG A 564 15.32 -13.75 -18.13
N LEU A 565 15.62 -13.62 -16.83
CA LEU A 565 16.43 -14.59 -16.10
C LEU A 565 15.76 -15.97 -16.06
N ARG A 566 14.45 -16.01 -15.78
CA ARG A 566 13.67 -17.25 -15.77
C ARG A 566 13.73 -18.00 -17.10
N LEU A 567 13.69 -17.28 -18.23
CA LEU A 567 13.78 -17.87 -19.55
C LEU A 567 15.20 -18.37 -19.91
N LEU A 568 16.23 -17.60 -19.54
CA LEU A 568 17.61 -17.86 -19.96
C LEU A 568 18.38 -18.77 -19.00
N GLN A 569 18.01 -18.78 -17.72
CA GLN A 569 18.65 -19.49 -16.62
C GLN A 569 17.60 -20.19 -15.74
N PRO A 570 16.82 -21.14 -16.28
CA PRO A 570 15.69 -21.75 -15.55
C PRO A 570 16.10 -22.57 -14.31
N GLU A 571 17.36 -23.00 -14.24
CA GLU A 571 17.92 -23.78 -13.13
C GLU A 571 18.51 -22.90 -12.01
N ASP A 572 18.73 -21.60 -12.28
CA ASP A 572 19.30 -20.68 -11.30
C ASP A 572 18.20 -20.10 -10.41
N ASP A 573 18.54 -19.76 -9.17
CA ASP A 573 17.67 -18.94 -8.33
C ASP A 573 17.61 -17.52 -8.92
N VAL A 574 16.44 -17.19 -9.48
CA VAL A 574 16.18 -15.91 -10.13
C VAL A 574 16.25 -14.77 -9.12
N LEU A 575 15.74 -14.95 -7.90
CA LEU A 575 15.72 -13.90 -6.89
C LEU A 575 17.13 -13.62 -6.38
N GLU A 576 17.90 -14.67 -6.05
CA GLU A 576 19.30 -14.51 -5.66
C GLU A 576 20.10 -13.81 -6.77
N SER A 577 19.84 -14.15 -8.03
CA SER A 577 20.49 -13.51 -9.18
C SER A 577 20.14 -12.03 -9.31
N LEU A 578 18.89 -11.65 -9.08
CA LEU A 578 18.44 -10.25 -9.08
C LEU A 578 19.10 -9.48 -7.93
N TYR A 579 19.03 -10.01 -6.71
CA TYR A 579 19.56 -9.36 -5.50
C TYR A 579 21.07 -9.18 -5.57
N ARG A 580 21.81 -10.21 -6.00
CA ARG A 580 23.27 -10.13 -6.15
C ARG A 580 23.70 -9.13 -7.21
N SER A 581 22.87 -8.89 -8.22
CA SER A 581 23.16 -7.91 -9.27
C SER A 581 22.77 -6.47 -8.92
N ALA A 582 21.95 -6.28 -7.88
CA ALA A 582 21.50 -4.96 -7.50
C ALA A 582 22.71 -4.08 -7.11
N GLU A 583 22.66 -2.82 -7.51
CA GLU A 583 23.57 -1.81 -7.01
C GLU A 583 23.08 -1.35 -5.65
N ASP A 584 23.82 -1.71 -4.62
CA ASP A 584 23.59 -1.28 -3.25
C ASP A 584 23.53 0.26 -3.17
N LEU A 585 22.40 0.77 -2.68
CA LEU A 585 22.13 2.19 -2.49
C LEU A 585 21.80 2.42 -1.01
N GLY A 586 22.44 3.40 -0.39
CA GLY A 586 22.16 3.71 1.02
C GLY A 586 23.14 3.00 1.96
N PRO A 587 22.69 2.55 3.14
CA PRO A 587 23.50 1.73 4.05
C PRO A 587 23.95 0.41 3.38
N PRO A 588 25.18 -0.07 3.61
CA PRO A 588 25.65 -1.29 2.98
C PRO A 588 24.79 -2.52 3.29
N GLY A 589 24.46 -3.29 2.26
CA GLY A 589 23.65 -4.51 2.36
C GLY A 589 22.17 -4.26 2.07
N TRP A 590 21.31 -5.08 2.67
CA TRP A 590 19.87 -4.87 2.59
C TRP A 590 19.44 -3.77 3.58
N ASP A 591 18.51 -2.90 3.17
CA ASP A 591 17.93 -1.87 4.03
C ASP A 591 16.43 -1.59 3.75
N GLU A 592 15.75 -0.96 4.71
CA GLU A 592 14.31 -0.66 4.68
C GLU A 592 13.90 0.45 3.69
N ILE A 593 14.83 1.04 2.93
CA ILE A 593 14.60 2.11 1.97
C ILE A 593 14.77 1.61 0.53
N TYR A 594 15.82 0.84 0.26
CA TYR A 594 16.17 0.37 -1.09
C TYR A 594 16.12 -1.16 -1.25
N GLY A 595 15.84 -1.90 -0.19
CA GLY A 595 15.96 -3.36 -0.19
C GLY A 595 17.42 -3.77 -0.43
N TYR A 596 17.65 -4.72 -1.35
CA TYR A 596 18.98 -5.10 -1.82
C TYR A 596 19.63 -4.06 -2.76
N GLY A 597 18.92 -2.98 -3.11
CA GLY A 597 19.43 -1.89 -3.93
C GLY A 597 18.78 -1.76 -5.30
N LEU A 598 19.37 -0.92 -6.15
CA LEU A 598 18.87 -0.62 -7.49
C LEU A 598 19.13 -1.77 -8.46
N LEU A 599 18.05 -2.31 -9.03
CA LEU A 599 18.08 -3.32 -10.08
C LEU A 599 19.07 -2.98 -11.21
N ARG A 600 20.01 -3.90 -11.47
CA ARG A 600 20.88 -3.87 -12.65
C ARG A 600 20.64 -5.13 -13.50
N PRO A 601 19.91 -5.04 -14.62
CA PRO A 601 19.74 -6.16 -15.53
C PRO A 601 21.09 -6.64 -16.08
N MET A 602 21.56 -7.82 -15.64
CA MET A 602 22.89 -8.31 -16.00
C MET A 602 22.95 -8.85 -17.44
N PRO A 603 24.04 -8.57 -18.19
CA PRO A 603 24.44 -9.42 -19.30
C PRO A 603 24.66 -10.85 -18.79
N LEU A 604 24.28 -11.87 -19.58
CA LEU A 604 24.63 -13.24 -19.21
C LEU A 604 26.15 -13.34 -19.10
N LEU A 605 26.65 -13.83 -17.97
CA LEU A 605 28.06 -14.18 -17.84
C LEU A 605 28.34 -15.28 -18.86
N THR A 606 29.07 -14.95 -19.92
CA THR A 606 29.67 -15.99 -20.75
C THR A 606 30.62 -16.75 -19.85
N SER A 607 30.33 -18.02 -19.59
CA SER A 607 31.31 -18.90 -18.95
C SER A 607 32.56 -18.87 -19.82
N ASP A 608 33.60 -18.18 -19.35
CA ASP A 608 34.93 -18.31 -19.91
C ASP A 608 35.32 -19.79 -19.77
N LYS A 609 35.50 -20.44 -20.93
CA LYS A 609 35.97 -21.82 -21.06
C LYS A 609 37.41 -22.00 -20.63
#